data_AF-A0A9E3IM37-F1
#
_entry.id   AF-A0A9E3IM37-F1
#
_cell.length_a   1.000
_cell.length_b   1.000
_cell.length_c   1.000
_cell.angle_alpha   90.00
_cell.angle_beta   90.00
_cell.angle_gamma   90.00
#
_symmetry.space_group_name_H-M   'P 1'
#
loop_
_entity.id
_entity.type
_entity.pdbx_description
1 polymer ?
#
loop_
_entity_poly.entity_id
_entity_poly.type
_entity_poly.pdbx_seq_one_letter_code
_entity_poly.pdbx_strand_id
1 'polypeptide(L)'
;MRPIASLLTLLLLGTTAAFAGELQVVRVMPQYQPADAFVRISEYFSGKENTGGATILRTQPAQRAGYYFLVRVKTTAPVEVAWIETQVISPAAAEPRTDSFAVSLPAGSHVIKLGLTGTDWPGPKARPVAWKLRILGADGKELASEQSFLWSKPDAVVAAK
;
A
#
# COMPACT_ATOMS: atom_id res chain seq x y z
N MET A 1 -11.25 9.22 -71.49
CA MET A 1 -10.85 8.17 -70.53
C MET A 1 -10.15 8.86 -69.37
N ARG A 2 -10.82 8.96 -68.20
CA ARG A 2 -10.34 9.70 -67.01
C ARG A 2 -9.93 8.69 -65.92
N PRO A 3 -8.85 8.95 -65.16
CA PRO A 3 -8.36 8.03 -64.14
C PRO A 3 -9.14 8.20 -62.83
N ILE A 4 -9.50 7.08 -62.19
CA ILE A 4 -10.03 7.06 -60.82
C ILE A 4 -8.87 6.62 -59.93
N ALA A 5 -8.23 7.59 -59.28
CA ALA A 5 -7.25 7.33 -58.23
C ALA A 5 -8.02 7.09 -56.92
N SER A 6 -7.99 5.85 -56.42
CA SER A 6 -8.54 5.49 -55.11
C SER A 6 -7.64 6.02 -54.00
N LEU A 7 -8.16 6.94 -53.21
CA LEU A 7 -7.49 7.50 -52.03
C LEU A 7 -7.82 6.62 -50.81
N LEU A 8 -6.85 5.82 -50.35
CA LEU A 8 -6.97 5.02 -49.13
C LEU A 8 -6.63 5.92 -47.93
N THR A 9 -7.63 6.33 -47.16
CA THR A 9 -7.43 7.12 -45.94
C THR A 9 -7.10 6.17 -44.78
N LEU A 10 -5.83 6.12 -44.38
CA LEU A 10 -5.36 5.33 -43.23
C LEU A 10 -5.70 6.08 -41.94
N LEU A 11 -6.68 5.58 -41.18
CA LEU A 11 -7.08 6.13 -39.88
C LEU A 11 -6.02 5.73 -38.84
N LEU A 12 -5.12 6.65 -38.47
CA LEU A 12 -4.24 6.47 -37.31
C LEU A 12 -5.08 6.51 -36.02
N LEU A 13 -5.36 5.34 -35.44
CA LEU A 13 -5.78 5.24 -34.05
C LEU A 13 -4.59 5.66 -33.18
N GLY A 14 -4.60 6.92 -32.73
CA GLY A 14 -3.70 7.39 -31.69
C GLY A 14 -3.98 6.63 -30.41
N THR A 15 -3.14 5.66 -30.06
CA THR A 15 -3.08 5.09 -28.73
C THR A 15 -2.61 6.18 -27.77
N THR A 16 -3.57 6.86 -27.12
CA THR A 16 -3.27 7.62 -25.91
C THR A 16 -2.78 6.64 -24.87
N ALA A 17 -1.46 6.49 -24.75
CA ALA A 17 -0.86 5.90 -23.56
C ALA A 17 -1.30 6.78 -22.39
N ALA A 18 -2.32 6.33 -21.67
CA ALA A 18 -2.66 6.91 -20.38
C ALA A 18 -1.40 6.73 -19.51
N PHE A 19 -0.70 7.84 -19.23
CA PHE A 19 0.29 7.86 -18.18
C PHE A 19 -0.47 7.56 -16.89
N ALA A 20 -0.49 6.28 -16.50
CA ALA A 20 -0.89 5.89 -15.17
C ALA A 20 -0.04 6.71 -14.20
N GLY A 21 -0.68 7.49 -13.33
CA GLY A 21 0.02 8.27 -12.34
C GLY A 21 0.99 7.38 -11.58
N GLU A 22 2.26 7.79 -11.49
CA GLU A 22 3.29 6.99 -10.83
C GLU A 22 2.96 6.94 -9.34
N LEU A 23 2.48 5.78 -8.88
CA LEU A 23 2.30 5.51 -7.47
C LEU A 23 3.65 5.11 -6.87
N GLN A 24 4.14 5.93 -5.95
CA GLN A 24 5.38 5.68 -5.24
C GLN A 24 5.09 5.36 -3.77
N VAL A 25 5.70 4.29 -3.25
CA VAL A 25 5.83 4.11 -1.80
C VAL A 25 7.05 4.91 -1.34
N VAL A 26 6.80 5.99 -0.60
CA VAL A 26 7.86 6.89 -0.11
C VAL A 26 8.57 6.29 1.09
N ARG A 27 7.82 5.61 1.96
CA ARG A 27 8.35 4.97 3.16
C ARG A 27 7.39 3.94 3.72
N VAL A 28 7.92 2.87 4.28
CA VAL A 28 7.22 1.96 5.19
C VAL A 28 7.89 2.01 6.56
N MET A 29 7.13 2.28 7.63
CA MET A 29 7.60 2.25 9.01
C MET A 29 6.83 1.21 9.82
N PRO A 30 7.38 0.00 9.98
CA PRO A 30 6.80 -1.05 10.82
C PRO A 30 7.02 -0.74 12.31
N GLN A 31 5.96 -0.69 13.12
CA GLN A 31 6.05 -0.48 14.56
C GLN A 31 4.81 -0.97 15.31
N TYR A 32 4.98 -1.48 16.52
CA TYR A 32 3.86 -1.66 17.45
C TYR A 32 3.31 -0.31 17.93
N GLN A 33 1.98 -0.16 17.88
CA GLN A 33 1.27 0.99 18.45
C GLN A 33 0.28 0.50 19.52
N PRO A 34 0.42 0.97 20.77
CA PRO A 34 -0.59 0.73 21.80
C PRO A 34 -1.89 1.49 21.51
N ALA A 35 -3.00 1.12 22.17
CA ALA A 35 -4.32 1.71 21.88
C ALA A 35 -4.40 3.20 22.20
N ASP A 36 -3.71 3.64 23.26
CA ASP A 36 -3.61 5.04 23.69
C ASP A 36 -2.92 5.95 22.64
N ALA A 37 -2.06 5.41 21.78
CA ALA A 37 -1.42 6.14 20.68
C ALA A 37 -2.42 6.69 19.62
N PHE A 38 -3.67 6.22 19.64
CA PHE A 38 -4.74 6.66 18.74
C PHE A 38 -5.71 7.63 19.42
N VAL A 39 -5.67 7.75 20.76
CA VAL A 39 -6.61 8.60 21.50
C VAL A 39 -6.24 10.06 21.29
N ARG A 40 -7.25 10.88 20.98
CA ARG A 40 -7.12 12.32 20.78
C ARG A 40 -8.14 13.05 21.66
N ILE A 41 -7.82 14.28 22.05
CA ILE A 41 -8.73 15.10 22.86
C ILE A 41 -10.09 15.34 22.17
N SER A 42 -10.11 15.40 20.84
CA SER A 42 -11.34 15.55 20.06
C SER A 42 -12.30 14.36 20.19
N GLU A 43 -11.78 13.16 20.49
CA GLU A 43 -12.60 11.98 20.75
C GLU A 43 -13.38 12.11 22.06
N TYR A 44 -12.82 12.76 23.09
CA TYR A 44 -13.55 13.04 24.34
C TYR A 44 -14.83 13.85 24.08
N PHE A 45 -14.77 14.80 23.15
CA PHE A 45 -15.91 15.65 22.80
C PHE A 45 -16.86 15.03 21.77
N SER A 46 -16.38 14.11 20.92
CA SER A 46 -17.16 13.60 19.78
C SER A 46 -17.58 12.13 19.91
N GLY A 47 -16.95 11.38 20.82
CA GLY A 47 -17.08 9.92 20.92
C GLY A 47 -16.56 9.15 19.70
N LYS A 48 -15.87 9.81 18.77
CA LYS A 48 -15.41 9.24 17.49
C LYS A 48 -13.89 9.25 17.41
N GLU A 49 -13.31 8.15 16.94
CA GLU A 49 -11.87 8.07 16.68
C GLU A 49 -11.44 9.14 15.69
N ASN A 50 -10.44 9.94 16.06
CA ASN A 50 -9.85 10.93 15.17
C ASN A 50 -8.57 10.38 14.53
N THR A 51 -8.59 10.16 13.23
CA THR A 51 -7.48 9.53 12.49
C THR A 51 -6.32 10.48 12.18
N GLY A 52 -6.46 11.78 12.47
CA GLY A 52 -5.44 12.79 12.22
C GLY A 52 -5.09 12.96 10.74
N GLY A 53 -6.04 12.69 9.84
CA GLY A 53 -5.85 12.76 8.38
C GLY A 53 -5.15 11.54 7.76
N ALA A 54 -4.84 10.51 8.55
CA ALA A 54 -4.39 9.23 8.03
C ALA A 54 -5.58 8.30 7.72
N THR A 55 -5.40 7.40 6.75
CA THR A 55 -6.28 6.24 6.58
C THR A 55 -5.82 5.15 7.53
N ILE A 56 -6.71 4.59 8.34
CA ILE A 56 -6.39 3.52 9.30
C ILE A 56 -7.19 2.29 8.95
N LEU A 57 -6.50 1.20 8.63
CA LEU A 57 -7.07 -0.09 8.24
C LEU A 57 -6.54 -1.15 9.21
N ARG A 58 -7.43 -1.98 9.74
CA ARG A 58 -7.12 -2.96 10.79
C ARG A 58 -7.69 -4.31 10.44
N THR A 59 -6.96 -5.38 10.70
CA THR A 59 -7.48 -6.75 10.58
C THR A 59 -8.64 -7.00 11.54
N GLN A 60 -8.62 -6.35 12.72
CA GLN A 60 -9.72 -6.32 13.68
C GLN A 60 -10.16 -4.86 13.91
N PRO A 61 -11.19 -4.35 13.21
CA PRO A 61 -11.54 -2.93 13.19
C PRO A 61 -11.76 -2.28 14.55
N ALA A 62 -12.30 -3.03 15.52
CA ALA A 62 -12.58 -2.56 16.88
C ALA A 62 -11.34 -2.53 17.80
N GLN A 63 -10.23 -3.14 17.41
CA GLN A 63 -9.04 -3.29 18.25
C GLN A 63 -7.95 -2.30 17.80
N ARG A 64 -7.63 -1.30 18.62
CA ARG A 64 -6.63 -0.28 18.24
C ARG A 64 -5.19 -0.74 18.44
N ALA A 65 -4.91 -1.54 19.46
CA ALA A 65 -3.56 -2.01 19.74
C ALA A 65 -3.12 -3.07 18.71
N GLY A 66 -1.90 -2.95 18.20
CA GLY A 66 -1.40 -3.86 17.19
C GLY A 66 -0.05 -3.48 16.60
N TYR A 67 0.42 -4.28 15.66
CA TYR A 67 1.61 -3.98 14.86
C TYR A 67 1.19 -3.32 13.55
N TYR A 68 1.69 -2.11 13.34
CA TYR A 68 1.29 -1.28 12.22
C TYR A 68 2.43 -1.10 11.22
N PHE A 69 2.10 -1.20 9.94
CA PHE A 69 2.90 -0.67 8.85
C PHE A 69 2.38 0.72 8.51
N LEU A 70 3.14 1.74 8.86
CA LEU A 70 2.82 3.12 8.54
C LEU A 70 3.44 3.43 7.17
N VAL A 71 2.59 3.44 6.16
CA VAL A 71 2.97 3.55 4.75
C VAL A 71 2.69 4.95 4.28
N ARG A 72 3.72 5.65 3.82
CA ARG A 72 3.57 6.92 3.13
C ARG A 72 3.62 6.66 1.64
N VAL A 73 2.56 7.02 0.93
CA VAL A 73 2.49 6.95 -0.52
C VAL A 73 2.44 8.34 -1.13
N LYS A 74 2.84 8.45 -2.40
CA LYS A 74 2.65 9.62 -3.24
C LYS A 74 2.17 9.17 -4.61
N THR A 75 1.12 9.80 -5.13
CA THR A 75 0.63 9.54 -6.49
C THR A 75 0.25 10.85 -7.16
N THR A 76 0.46 10.96 -8.47
CA THR A 76 0.07 12.14 -9.26
C THR A 76 -1.39 12.11 -9.70
N ALA A 77 -2.00 10.92 -9.73
CA ALA A 77 -3.41 10.73 -10.08
C ALA A 77 -4.12 9.89 -9.00
N PRO A 78 -5.44 10.09 -8.78
CA PRO A 78 -6.20 9.25 -7.87
C PRO A 78 -6.18 7.77 -8.31
N VAL A 79 -6.11 6.87 -7.34
CA VAL A 79 -6.33 5.43 -7.51
C VAL A 79 -7.58 5.07 -6.73
N GLU A 80 -8.71 4.92 -7.43
CA GLU A 80 -10.02 4.73 -6.81
C GLU A 80 -10.13 3.42 -6.02
N VAL A 81 -9.53 2.35 -6.54
CA VAL A 81 -9.51 1.03 -5.89
C VAL A 81 -8.10 0.47 -5.96
N ALA A 82 -7.49 0.33 -4.78
CA ALA A 82 -6.25 -0.38 -4.60
C ALA A 82 -6.40 -1.43 -3.49
N TRP A 83 -5.68 -2.53 -3.65
CA TRP A 83 -5.49 -3.53 -2.62
C TRP A 83 -4.07 -3.43 -2.10
N ILE A 84 -3.92 -3.23 -0.79
CA ILE A 84 -2.62 -3.34 -0.15
C ILE A 84 -2.51 -4.72 0.48
N GLU A 85 -1.69 -5.57 -0.11
CA GLU A 85 -1.32 -6.87 0.44
C GLU A 85 -0.12 -6.69 1.37
N THR A 86 -0.26 -7.09 2.63
CA THR A 86 0.82 -7.14 3.61
C THR A 86 1.10 -8.59 3.95
N GLN A 87 2.33 -9.04 3.68
CA GLN A 87 2.79 -10.37 4.03
C GLN A 87 3.79 -10.26 5.17
N VAL A 88 3.62 -11.11 6.19
CA VAL A 88 4.47 -11.10 7.39
C VAL A 88 4.90 -12.52 7.75
N ILE A 89 6.21 -12.69 7.92
CA ILE A 89 6.80 -13.89 8.53
C ILE A 89 7.05 -13.58 10.00
N SER A 90 6.50 -14.41 10.89
CA SER A 90 6.66 -14.26 12.33
C SER A 90 7.74 -15.21 12.87
N PRO A 91 8.31 -14.96 14.05
CA PRO A 91 9.22 -15.92 14.69
C PRO A 91 8.56 -17.29 14.97
N ALA A 92 7.22 -17.36 15.00
CA ALA A 92 6.48 -18.59 15.30
C ALA A 92 6.18 -19.44 14.05
N ALA A 93 6.28 -18.88 12.84
CA ALA A 93 5.96 -19.58 11.60
C ALA A 93 6.77 -19.03 10.42
N ALA A 94 7.42 -19.93 9.67
CA ALA A 94 8.22 -19.57 8.49
C ALA A 94 7.37 -19.22 7.26
N GLU A 95 6.14 -19.70 7.20
CA GLU A 95 5.20 -19.38 6.13
C GLU A 95 4.66 -17.94 6.29
N PRO A 96 4.66 -17.12 5.23
CA PRO A 96 4.09 -15.78 5.31
C PRO A 96 2.57 -15.81 5.52
N ARG A 97 2.09 -15.12 6.56
CA ARG A 97 0.68 -14.72 6.68
C ARG A 97 0.43 -13.54 5.74
N THR A 98 -0.66 -13.57 4.99
CA THR A 98 -1.07 -12.48 4.09
C THR A 98 -2.35 -11.83 4.58
N ASP A 99 -2.36 -10.51 4.68
CA ASP A 99 -3.53 -9.67 4.99
C ASP A 99 -3.73 -8.66 3.86
N SER A 100 -4.98 -8.48 3.42
CA SER A 100 -5.34 -7.59 2.30
C SER A 100 -6.27 -6.47 2.76
N PHE A 101 -5.97 -5.24 2.36
CA PHE A 101 -6.73 -4.05 2.73
C PHE A 101 -7.19 -3.29 1.49
N ALA A 102 -8.48 -3.05 1.37
CA ALA A 102 -9.02 -2.16 0.34
C ALA A 102 -8.79 -0.69 0.71
N VAL A 103 -8.36 0.12 -0.25
CA VAL A 103 -8.14 1.55 -0.04
C VAL A 103 -8.32 2.34 -1.34
N SER A 104 -8.80 3.58 -1.22
CA SER A 104 -8.76 4.59 -2.27
C SER A 104 -7.65 5.59 -1.96
N LEU A 105 -6.82 5.92 -2.94
CA LEU A 105 -5.69 6.83 -2.80
C LEU A 105 -5.95 8.11 -3.58
N PRO A 106 -6.19 9.25 -2.93
CA PRO A 106 -6.29 10.52 -3.64
C PRO A 106 -4.94 10.89 -4.28
N ALA A 107 -4.96 11.82 -5.23
CA ALA A 107 -3.73 12.46 -5.69
C ALA A 107 -2.99 13.15 -4.52
N GLY A 108 -1.68 13.25 -4.59
CA GLY A 108 -0.82 13.85 -3.56
C GLY A 108 -0.18 12.83 -2.64
N SER A 109 0.13 13.24 -1.40
CA SER A 109 0.83 12.43 -0.41
C SER A 109 -0.09 12.02 0.73
N HIS A 110 -0.16 10.72 0.99
CA HIS A 110 -1.10 10.12 1.95
C HIS A 110 -0.38 9.18 2.91
N VAL A 111 -0.88 9.13 4.14
CA VAL A 111 -0.40 8.20 5.16
C VAL A 111 -1.47 7.16 5.43
N ILE A 112 -1.07 5.90 5.36
CA ILE A 112 -1.92 4.74 5.59
C ILE A 112 -1.31 3.95 6.74
N LYS A 113 -2.11 3.63 7.75
CA LYS A 113 -1.73 2.76 8.86
C LYS A 113 -2.41 1.40 8.64
N LEU A 114 -1.63 0.38 8.30
CA LEU A 114 -2.10 -1.00 8.13
C LEU A 114 -1.79 -1.78 9.40
N GLY A 115 -2.82 -2.14 10.17
CA GLY A 115 -2.70 -2.74 11.49
C GLY A 115 -3.03 -4.22 11.50
N LEU A 116 -2.08 -5.04 11.95
CA LEU A 116 -2.34 -6.37 12.48
C LEU A 116 -2.70 -6.20 13.96
N THR A 117 -3.99 -6.25 14.28
CA THR A 117 -4.53 -5.75 15.56
C THR A 117 -5.24 -6.80 16.39
N GLY A 118 -5.36 -6.55 17.69
CA GLY A 118 -6.02 -7.49 18.60
C GLY A 118 -5.25 -8.80 18.65
N THR A 119 -5.94 -9.93 18.52
CA THR A 119 -5.32 -11.25 18.56
C THR A 119 -4.51 -11.60 17.31
N ASP A 120 -4.58 -10.80 16.24
CA ASP A 120 -3.75 -11.00 15.05
C ASP A 120 -2.28 -10.61 15.25
N TRP A 121 -1.97 -9.93 16.37
CA TRP A 121 -0.59 -9.68 16.76
C TRP A 121 -0.36 -10.02 18.23
N PRO A 122 0.64 -10.86 18.56
CA PRO A 122 0.80 -11.41 19.91
C PRO A 122 1.23 -10.39 20.97
N GLY A 123 1.67 -9.19 20.57
CA GLY A 123 1.88 -8.07 21.50
C GLY A 123 3.14 -7.22 21.24
N PRO A 124 3.45 -6.29 22.16
CA PRO A 124 4.46 -5.24 21.95
C PRO A 124 5.89 -5.73 21.85
N LYS A 125 6.20 -6.95 22.32
CA LYS A 125 7.55 -7.54 22.25
C LYS A 125 7.81 -8.30 20.97
N ALA A 126 6.76 -8.73 20.26
CA ALA A 126 6.92 -9.45 19.01
C ALA A 126 7.40 -8.52 17.89
N ARG A 127 8.24 -9.06 17.01
CA ARG A 127 8.76 -8.38 15.82
C ARG A 127 8.59 -9.32 14.63
N PRO A 128 8.20 -8.82 13.45
CA PRO A 128 8.23 -9.63 12.24
C PRO A 128 9.69 -9.99 11.92
N VAL A 129 9.91 -11.22 11.45
CA VAL A 129 11.22 -11.65 10.94
C VAL A 129 11.45 -11.02 9.56
N ALA A 130 10.43 -11.06 8.72
CA ALA A 130 10.43 -10.42 7.41
C ALA A 130 9.01 -9.95 7.07
N TRP A 131 8.92 -8.98 6.17
CA TRP A 131 7.66 -8.50 5.62
C TRP A 131 7.81 -8.08 4.15
N LYS A 132 6.71 -8.15 3.42
CA LYS A 132 6.54 -7.58 2.08
C LYS A 132 5.21 -6.86 1.99
N LEU A 133 5.20 -5.72 1.34
CA LEU A 133 4.02 -4.94 1.02
C LEU A 133 3.90 -4.81 -0.49
N ARG A 134 2.71 -5.02 -1.02
CA ARG A 134 2.38 -4.81 -2.43
C ARG A 134 1.14 -3.95 -2.51
N ILE A 135 1.14 -2.98 -3.42
CA ILE A 135 -0.06 -2.21 -3.77
C ILE A 135 -0.48 -2.67 -5.16
N LEU A 136 -1.69 -3.19 -5.25
CA LEU A 136 -2.29 -3.71 -6.47
C LEU A 136 -3.42 -2.79 -6.92
N GLY A 137 -3.56 -2.60 -8.22
CA GLY A 137 -4.73 -1.96 -8.82
C GLY A 137 -5.96 -2.87 -8.78
N ALA A 138 -7.11 -2.33 -9.19
CA ALA A 138 -8.36 -3.08 -9.30
C ALA A 138 -8.27 -4.29 -10.26
N ASP A 139 -7.37 -4.22 -11.23
CA ASP A 139 -7.06 -5.27 -12.21
C ASP A 139 -6.08 -6.33 -11.68
N GLY A 140 -5.63 -6.20 -10.42
CA GLY A 140 -4.62 -7.07 -9.81
C GLY A 140 -3.18 -6.76 -10.24
N LYS A 141 -2.96 -5.74 -11.08
CA LYS A 141 -1.62 -5.32 -11.49
C LYS A 141 -0.87 -4.70 -10.31
N GLU A 142 0.37 -5.11 -10.10
CA GLU A 142 1.23 -4.47 -9.11
C GLU A 142 1.60 -3.05 -9.55
N LEU A 143 1.24 -2.09 -8.70
CA LEU A 143 1.52 -0.66 -8.87
C LEU A 143 2.81 -0.26 -8.15
N ALA A 144 3.08 -0.87 -6.99
CA ALA A 144 4.29 -0.67 -6.21
C ALA A 144 4.51 -1.82 -5.23
N SER A 145 5.74 -2.05 -4.80
CA SER A 145 6.06 -2.97 -3.70
C SER A 145 7.27 -2.51 -2.88
N GLU A 146 7.28 -2.93 -1.62
CA GLU A 146 8.35 -2.68 -0.66
C GLU A 146 8.53 -3.92 0.21
N GLN A 147 9.72 -4.13 0.76
CA GLN A 147 9.99 -5.30 1.59
C GLN A 147 11.11 -5.08 2.60
N SER A 148 11.09 -5.87 3.66
CA SER A 148 12.22 -5.98 4.60
C SER A 148 13.44 -6.63 3.94
N PHE A 149 14.63 -6.35 4.48
CA PHE A 149 15.88 -6.93 4.00
C PHE A 149 15.88 -8.46 3.96
N LEU A 150 15.28 -9.13 4.95
CA LEU A 150 15.27 -10.60 5.05
C LEU A 150 14.22 -11.27 4.15
N TRP A 151 13.45 -10.50 3.36
CA TRP A 151 12.40 -11.06 2.51
C TRP A 151 12.94 -11.81 1.28
N SER A 152 13.93 -11.24 0.62
CA SER A 152 14.62 -11.89 -0.49
C SER A 152 16.09 -11.53 -0.46
N LYS A 153 16.92 -12.38 -1.08
CA LYS A 153 18.32 -12.05 -1.30
C LYS A 153 18.40 -10.70 -2.04
N PRO A 154 19.22 -9.75 -1.60
CA PRO A 154 19.48 -8.54 -2.37
C PRO A 154 20.03 -8.92 -3.74
N ASP A 155 19.63 -8.20 -4.78
CA ASP A 155 20.30 -8.31 -6.07
C ASP A 155 21.78 -7.98 -5.90
N ALA A 156 22.64 -8.68 -6.64
CA ALA A 156 24.05 -8.39 -6.62
C ALA A 156 24.25 -6.94 -7.09
N VAL A 157 24.74 -6.07 -6.20
CA VAL A 157 25.13 -4.72 -6.58
C VAL A 157 26.25 -4.86 -7.61
N VAL A 158 25.94 -4.60 -8.88
CA VAL A 158 26.97 -4.42 -9.90
C VAL A 158 27.64 -3.10 -9.53
N ALA A 159 28.74 -3.17 -8.79
CA ALA A 159 29.53 -2.01 -8.45
C ALA A 159 30.00 -1.38 -9.77
N ALA A 160 29.44 -0.21 -10.10
CA ALA A 160 30.00 0.63 -11.16
C ALA A 160 31.42 1.00 -10.73
N LYS A 161 32.40 0.50 -11.47
CA LYS A 161 33.82 0.81 -11.31
C LYS A 161 34.16 2.10 -12.03
#